data_AF-A0A926Y7J4-F1
#
_entry.id   AF-A0A926Y7J4-F1
#
_cell.length_a   1.000
_cell.length_b   1.000
_cell.length_c   1.000
_cell.angle_alpha   90.00
_cell.angle_beta   90.00
_cell.angle_gamma   90.00
#
_symmetry.space_group_name_H-M   'P 1'
#
loop_
_entity.id
_entity.type
_entity.pdbx_description
1 polymer ?
#
loop_
_entity_poly.entity_id
_entity_poly.type
_entity_poly.pdbx_seq_one_letter_code
_entity_poly.pdbx_strand_id
1 'polypeptide(L)'
;MKKLIKGLREFQSGYFSMHHELFEQLAHGQTPRVLFITCSDSRIDPNLITQAGVGELFVIRNAGNLIPPFGATNGGEGATLEYAVHALNINQIVVCGHSHCGAMKGLLKLGSLAGEMPLVYEWLKQAEATRRLIQENYTDLDGEDLLDVTIGENVLTQIENLRTYPVIHSKLHKGQLTLHAWFYQIETGQVLVYDPDCDEYVAPSSPLPAKTSVLKKNVPPQIQVPANNGESVGFKRERIPSMPLSPEQAQRIYKGSSNR
;
A
#
# COMPACT_ATOMS: atom_id res chain seq x y z
N MET A 1 -0.14 11.64 -29.67
CA MET A 1 -1.49 11.32 -30.20
C MET A 1 -1.51 10.30 -31.35
N LYS A 2 -0.75 10.45 -32.45
CA LYS A 2 -0.76 9.49 -33.58
C LYS A 2 -0.56 8.02 -33.17
N LYS A 3 0.40 7.74 -32.28
CA LYS A 3 0.65 6.39 -31.73
C LYS A 3 -0.56 5.80 -31.01
N LEU A 4 -1.26 6.59 -30.18
CA LEU A 4 -2.44 6.14 -29.44
C LEU A 4 -3.60 5.82 -30.39
N ILE A 5 -3.84 6.65 -31.40
CA ILE A 5 -4.89 6.41 -32.41
C ILE A 5 -4.59 5.12 -33.20
N LYS A 6 -3.33 4.86 -33.54
CA LYS A 6 -2.92 3.58 -34.14
C LYS A 6 -3.21 2.42 -33.19
N GLY A 7 -2.84 2.56 -31.92
CA GLY A 7 -3.11 1.56 -30.87
C GLY A 7 -4.60 1.25 -30.70
N LEU A 8 -5.50 2.24 -30.83
CA LEU A 8 -6.95 1.99 -30.80
C LEU A 8 -7.41 1.09 -31.95
N ARG A 9 -6.86 1.29 -33.16
CA ARG A 9 -7.16 0.44 -34.32
C ARG A 9 -6.63 -0.97 -34.11
N GLU A 10 -5.39 -1.09 -33.62
CA GLU A 10 -4.77 -2.39 -33.30
C GLU A 10 -5.52 -3.14 -32.20
N PHE A 11 -6.02 -2.45 -31.18
CA PHE A 11 -6.89 -3.01 -30.14
C PHE A 11 -8.19 -3.56 -30.75
N GLN A 12 -8.88 -2.76 -31.57
CA GLN A 12 -10.15 -3.15 -32.20
C GLN A 12 -9.98 -4.36 -33.12
N SER A 13 -8.99 -4.34 -34.01
CA SER A 13 -8.77 -5.43 -34.98
C SER A 13 -8.04 -6.64 -34.41
N GLY A 14 -7.43 -6.51 -33.22
CA GLY A 14 -6.64 -7.54 -32.56
C GLY A 14 -7.36 -8.09 -31.33
N TYR A 15 -6.95 -7.60 -30.15
CA TYR A 15 -7.41 -8.13 -28.87
C TYR A 15 -8.95 -8.14 -28.74
N PHE A 16 -9.63 -7.04 -29.08
CA PHE A 16 -11.09 -6.96 -29.01
C PHE A 16 -11.77 -8.01 -29.90
N SER A 17 -11.35 -8.10 -31.17
CA SER A 17 -11.92 -9.06 -32.13
C SER A 17 -11.75 -10.52 -31.67
N MET A 18 -10.61 -10.85 -31.05
CA MET A 18 -10.35 -12.18 -30.51
C MET A 18 -11.12 -12.50 -29.23
N HIS A 19 -11.60 -11.48 -28.51
CA HIS A 19 -12.28 -11.62 -27.22
C HIS A 19 -13.69 -11.00 -27.26
N HIS A 20 -14.37 -11.05 -28.41
CA HIS A 20 -15.68 -10.40 -28.60
C HIS A 20 -16.71 -10.85 -27.54
N GLU A 21 -16.80 -12.16 -27.29
CA GLU A 21 -17.74 -12.72 -26.29
C GLU A 21 -17.48 -12.17 -24.87
N LEU A 22 -16.21 -11.99 -24.49
CA LEU A 22 -15.86 -11.38 -23.20
C LEU A 22 -16.37 -9.95 -23.13
N PHE A 23 -16.14 -9.13 -24.16
CA PHE A 23 -16.60 -7.74 -24.16
C PHE A 23 -18.12 -7.61 -24.22
N GLU A 24 -18.80 -8.53 -24.91
CA GLU A 24 -20.26 -8.62 -24.92
C GLU A 24 -20.79 -8.93 -23.51
N GLN A 25 -20.19 -9.89 -22.81
CA GLN A 25 -20.53 -10.18 -21.40
C GLN A 25 -20.29 -8.98 -20.49
N LEU A 26 -19.13 -8.33 -20.59
CA LEU A 26 -18.78 -7.16 -19.78
C LEU A 26 -19.66 -5.93 -20.06
N ALA A 27 -20.27 -5.83 -21.25
CA ALA A 27 -21.21 -4.77 -21.57
C ALA A 27 -22.50 -4.83 -20.71
N HIS A 28 -22.83 -6.01 -20.17
CA HIS A 28 -23.98 -6.19 -19.28
C HIS A 28 -23.70 -5.85 -17.81
N GLY A 29 -22.43 -5.75 -17.42
CA GLY A 29 -22.04 -5.38 -16.06
C GLY A 29 -20.62 -5.82 -15.70
N GLN A 30 -20.15 -5.33 -14.55
CA GLN A 30 -18.83 -5.66 -14.00
C GLN A 30 -18.97 -6.45 -12.69
N THR A 31 -18.09 -7.42 -12.47
CA THR A 31 -17.99 -8.19 -11.22
C THR A 31 -16.54 -8.37 -10.77
N PRO A 32 -15.78 -7.27 -10.60
CA PRO A 32 -14.38 -7.34 -10.19
C PRO A 32 -14.25 -8.00 -8.82
N ARG A 33 -13.14 -8.72 -8.62
CA ARG A 33 -12.88 -9.46 -7.37
C ARG A 33 -12.07 -8.66 -6.37
N VAL A 34 -11.29 -7.69 -6.86
CA VAL A 34 -10.31 -6.94 -6.09
C VAL A 34 -10.42 -5.46 -6.39
N LEU A 35 -10.40 -4.64 -5.34
CA LEU A 35 -10.13 -3.21 -5.45
C LEU A 35 -8.61 -3.03 -5.35
N PHE A 36 -7.99 -2.51 -6.40
CA PHE A 36 -6.55 -2.28 -6.48
C PHE A 36 -6.27 -0.77 -6.44
N ILE A 37 -5.66 -0.30 -5.36
CA ILE A 37 -5.30 1.09 -5.12
C ILE A 37 -3.81 1.24 -5.39
N THR A 38 -3.43 2.07 -6.36
CA THR A 38 -2.01 2.26 -6.70
C THR A 38 -1.69 3.67 -7.20
N CYS A 39 -0.43 3.91 -7.54
CA CYS A 39 0.03 5.22 -7.96
C CYS A 39 -0.38 5.53 -9.41
N SER A 40 -0.58 6.81 -9.74
CA SER A 40 -0.73 7.29 -11.12
C SER A 40 0.55 7.18 -11.96
N ASP A 41 1.66 6.72 -11.38
CA ASP A 41 2.93 6.52 -12.06
C ASP A 41 2.77 5.67 -13.33
N SER A 42 3.24 6.20 -14.46
CA SER A 42 3.05 5.59 -15.78
C SER A 42 3.80 4.27 -15.97
N ARG A 43 4.69 3.90 -15.05
CA ARG A 43 5.40 2.62 -15.04
C ARG A 43 4.57 1.49 -14.41
N ILE A 44 3.39 1.80 -13.87
CA ILE A 44 2.51 0.83 -13.22
C ILE A 44 1.25 0.60 -14.05
N ASP A 45 1.02 -0.67 -14.31
CA ASP A 45 -0.22 -1.23 -14.85
C ASP A 45 -0.62 -2.42 -13.96
N PRO A 46 -1.65 -2.27 -13.10
CA PRO A 46 -2.12 -3.34 -12.21
C PRO A 46 -2.47 -4.62 -12.96
N ASN A 47 -3.13 -4.52 -14.11
CA ASN A 47 -3.52 -5.70 -14.88
C ASN A 47 -2.30 -6.44 -15.41
N LEU A 48 -1.28 -5.70 -15.85
CA LEU A 48 -0.04 -6.30 -16.35
C LEU A 48 0.73 -7.02 -15.23
N ILE A 49 0.94 -6.38 -14.07
CA ILE A 49 1.75 -6.97 -13.00
C ILE A 49 1.07 -8.18 -12.33
N THR A 50 -0.27 -8.24 -12.36
CA THR A 50 -1.02 -9.39 -11.81
C THR A 50 -1.52 -10.38 -12.86
N GLN A 51 -1.27 -10.11 -14.15
CA GLN A 51 -1.85 -10.85 -15.28
C GLN A 51 -3.39 -10.95 -15.19
N ALA A 52 -4.04 -9.90 -14.67
CA ALA A 52 -5.49 -9.86 -14.55
C ALA A 52 -6.16 -9.48 -15.89
N GLY A 53 -7.29 -10.12 -16.16
CA GLY A 53 -8.14 -9.84 -17.32
C GLY A 53 -8.95 -8.55 -17.16
N VAL A 54 -9.52 -8.08 -18.28
CA VAL A 54 -10.46 -6.96 -18.27
C VAL A 54 -11.66 -7.29 -17.39
N GLY A 55 -11.99 -6.40 -16.45
CA GLY A 55 -13.12 -6.57 -15.53
C GLY A 55 -12.79 -7.31 -14.23
N GLU A 56 -11.57 -7.85 -14.05
CA GLU A 56 -11.19 -8.55 -12.82
C GLU A 56 -10.77 -7.62 -11.68
N LEU A 57 -10.15 -6.47 -12.02
CA LEU A 57 -9.73 -5.44 -11.06
C LEU A 57 -10.60 -4.19 -11.18
N PHE A 58 -11.00 -3.64 -10.04
CA PHE A 58 -11.52 -2.28 -9.93
C PHE A 58 -10.41 -1.39 -9.38
N VAL A 59 -10.10 -0.26 -10.02
CA VAL A 59 -8.81 0.43 -9.79
C VAL A 59 -8.98 1.88 -9.36
N ILE A 60 -8.27 2.27 -8.29
CA ILE A 60 -8.05 3.67 -7.91
C ILE A 60 -6.59 4.02 -8.21
N ARG A 61 -6.37 5.17 -8.87
CA ARG A 61 -5.03 5.71 -9.12
C ARG A 61 -4.94 7.18 -8.77
N ASN A 62 -4.00 7.52 -7.90
CA ASN A 62 -3.62 8.91 -7.59
C ASN A 62 -2.11 9.01 -7.31
N ALA A 63 -1.57 10.22 -7.19
CA ALA A 63 -0.14 10.39 -6.93
C ALA A 63 0.21 9.89 -5.52
N GLY A 64 0.98 8.80 -5.41
CA GLY A 64 1.40 8.23 -4.13
C GLY A 64 0.42 7.26 -3.49
N ASN A 65 -0.59 6.77 -4.24
CA ASN A 65 -1.53 5.72 -3.81
C ASN A 65 -2.18 6.01 -2.44
N LEU A 66 -2.51 7.28 -2.18
CA LEU A 66 -3.05 7.71 -0.89
C LEU A 66 -4.55 7.48 -0.83
N ILE A 67 -5.01 7.10 0.35
CA ILE A 67 -6.42 7.11 0.73
C ILE A 67 -6.51 8.00 1.97
N PRO A 68 -7.07 9.21 1.84
CA PRO A 68 -7.29 10.07 3.01
C PRO A 68 -8.19 9.39 4.05
N PRO A 69 -8.03 9.66 5.35
CA PRO A 69 -8.95 9.21 6.39
C PRO A 69 -10.39 9.62 6.06
N PHE A 70 -11.36 8.82 6.53
CA PHE A 70 -12.78 9.11 6.32
C PHE A 70 -13.14 10.51 6.84
N GLY A 71 -13.78 11.31 5.99
CA GLY A 71 -14.18 12.69 6.30
C GLY A 71 -13.09 13.75 6.18
N ALA A 72 -11.83 13.36 5.89
CA ALA A 72 -10.72 14.32 5.73
C ALA A 72 -10.77 15.07 4.39
N THR A 73 -11.28 14.43 3.33
CA THR A 73 -11.43 15.02 1.99
C THR A 73 -12.76 14.63 1.36
N ASN A 74 -13.14 15.35 0.31
CA ASN A 74 -14.31 15.07 -0.53
C ASN A 74 -13.89 14.68 -1.96
N GLY A 75 -12.73 14.03 -2.10
CA GLY A 75 -12.19 13.53 -3.37
C GLY A 75 -12.93 12.28 -3.89
N GLY A 76 -12.40 11.70 -4.97
CA GLY A 76 -12.97 10.52 -5.61
C GLY A 76 -12.67 9.20 -4.88
N GLU A 77 -11.64 9.19 -4.03
CA GLU A 77 -11.11 7.99 -3.36
C GLU A 77 -12.17 7.30 -2.49
N GLY A 78 -12.77 8.05 -1.56
CA GLY A 78 -13.75 7.52 -0.61
C GLY A 78 -15.03 7.03 -1.30
N ALA A 79 -15.52 7.78 -2.30
CA ALA A 79 -16.71 7.38 -3.07
C ALA A 79 -16.45 6.12 -3.91
N THR A 80 -15.29 6.03 -4.54
CA THR A 80 -14.90 4.85 -5.35
C THR A 80 -14.71 3.61 -4.46
N LEU A 81 -14.11 3.79 -3.28
CA LEU A 81 -13.97 2.76 -2.25
C LEU A 81 -15.34 2.25 -1.78
N GLU A 82 -16.27 3.15 -1.47
CA GLU A 82 -17.63 2.79 -1.05
C GLU A 82 -18.36 2.02 -2.14
N TYR A 83 -18.29 2.48 -3.40
CA TYR A 83 -18.90 1.79 -4.53
C TYR A 83 -18.33 0.38 -4.72
N ALA A 84 -17.00 0.24 -4.66
CA ALA A 84 -16.32 -1.05 -4.77
C ALA A 84 -16.81 -2.07 -3.71
N VAL A 85 -16.89 -1.64 -2.46
CA VAL A 85 -17.18 -2.55 -1.34
C VAL A 85 -18.68 -2.78 -1.16
N HIS A 86 -19.50 -1.74 -1.34
CA HIS A 86 -20.94 -1.79 -1.12
C HIS A 86 -21.71 -2.24 -2.37
N ALA A 87 -21.48 -1.60 -3.53
CA ALA A 87 -22.23 -1.89 -4.74
C ALA A 87 -21.68 -3.11 -5.48
N LEU A 88 -20.35 -3.23 -5.62
CA LEU A 88 -19.72 -4.34 -6.34
C LEU A 88 -19.40 -5.55 -5.45
N ASN A 89 -19.64 -5.46 -4.13
CA ASN A 89 -19.40 -6.52 -3.15
C ASN A 89 -17.96 -7.06 -3.15
N ILE A 90 -16.98 -6.24 -3.51
CA ILE A 90 -15.56 -6.60 -3.42
C ILE A 90 -15.20 -6.92 -1.96
N ASN A 91 -14.42 -7.99 -1.78
CA ASN A 91 -13.95 -8.48 -0.47
C ASN A 91 -12.42 -8.53 -0.34
N GLN A 92 -11.68 -8.13 -1.38
CA GLN A 92 -10.22 -7.97 -1.33
C GLN A 92 -9.85 -6.54 -1.71
N ILE A 93 -9.06 -5.86 -0.89
CA ILE A 93 -8.51 -4.55 -1.20
C ILE A 93 -6.99 -4.62 -1.12
N VAL A 94 -6.32 -4.20 -2.18
CA VAL A 94 -4.87 -4.07 -2.23
C VAL A 94 -4.52 -2.59 -2.26
N VAL A 95 -3.63 -2.16 -1.38
CA VAL A 95 -2.89 -0.90 -1.52
C VAL A 95 -1.48 -1.25 -1.98
N CYS A 96 -1.10 -0.81 -3.17
CA CYS A 96 0.18 -1.12 -3.78
C CYS A 96 1.01 0.16 -3.96
N GLY A 97 2.05 0.28 -3.14
CA GLY A 97 3.15 1.21 -3.33
C GLY A 97 4.15 0.70 -4.36
N HIS A 98 5.17 1.50 -4.69
CA HIS A 98 6.18 1.10 -5.67
C HIS A 98 7.52 1.82 -5.51
N SER A 99 8.60 1.17 -5.96
CA SER A 99 9.95 1.74 -5.96
C SER A 99 10.03 3.06 -6.72
N HIS A 100 10.91 3.95 -6.24
CA HIS A 100 11.15 5.27 -6.80
C HIS A 100 9.89 6.13 -7.00
N CYS A 101 8.94 6.08 -6.08
CA CYS A 101 7.71 6.88 -6.15
C CYS A 101 7.98 8.38 -6.06
N GLY A 102 7.60 9.12 -7.11
CA GLY A 102 7.77 10.59 -7.16
C GLY A 102 7.01 11.34 -6.07
N ALA A 103 5.82 10.85 -5.68
CA ALA A 103 5.03 11.44 -4.60
C ALA A 103 5.72 11.30 -3.23
N MET A 104 6.34 10.14 -2.96
CA MET A 104 7.07 9.91 -1.71
C MET A 104 8.40 10.69 -1.67
N LYS A 105 9.09 10.84 -2.81
CA LYS A 105 10.21 11.79 -2.95
C LYS A 105 9.76 13.22 -2.63
N GLY A 106 8.57 13.60 -3.09
CA GLY A 106 7.93 14.88 -2.77
C GLY A 106 7.62 15.02 -1.28
N LEU A 107 7.11 13.97 -0.63
CA LEU A 107 6.78 13.97 0.80
C LEU A 107 8.01 14.19 1.69
N LEU A 108 9.14 13.55 1.35
CA LEU A 108 10.43 13.75 2.03
C LEU A 108 10.96 15.19 1.89
N LYS A 109 10.52 15.92 0.87
CA LYS A 109 10.89 17.31 0.59
C LYS A 109 9.68 18.24 0.64
N LEU A 110 8.67 17.93 1.46
CA LEU A 110 7.36 18.58 1.41
C LEU A 110 7.44 20.12 1.44
N GLY A 111 8.33 20.68 2.28
CA GLY A 111 8.52 22.13 2.39
C GLY A 111 8.91 22.82 1.08
N SER A 112 9.64 22.16 0.18
CA SER A 112 10.02 22.75 -1.11
C SER A 112 8.87 22.76 -2.13
N LEU A 113 7.80 22.00 -1.90
CA LEU A 113 6.68 21.90 -2.85
C LEU A 113 5.68 23.04 -2.74
N ALA A 114 5.64 23.75 -1.60
CA ALA A 114 4.59 24.73 -1.30
C ALA A 114 4.48 25.86 -2.35
N GLY A 115 5.61 26.29 -2.92
CA GLY A 115 5.65 27.35 -3.94
C GLY A 115 5.44 26.87 -5.37
N GLU A 116 6.01 25.71 -5.74
CA GLU A 116 6.05 25.26 -7.14
C GLU A 116 4.90 24.32 -7.50
N MET A 117 4.45 23.50 -6.54
CA MET A 117 3.42 22.48 -6.74
C MET A 117 2.40 22.51 -5.60
N PRO A 118 1.66 23.63 -5.41
CA PRO A 118 0.80 23.82 -4.24
C PRO A 118 -0.30 22.75 -4.11
N LEU A 119 -0.86 22.26 -5.21
CA LEU A 119 -1.86 21.18 -5.16
C LEU A 119 -1.26 19.85 -4.73
N VAL A 120 -0.03 19.54 -5.16
CA VAL A 120 0.69 18.34 -4.71
C VAL A 120 1.08 18.47 -3.25
N TYR A 121 1.52 19.67 -2.82
CA TYR A 121 1.79 19.97 -1.42
C TYR A 121 0.56 19.73 -0.54
N GLU A 122 -0.61 20.28 -0.88
CA GLU A 122 -1.86 20.06 -0.13
C GLU A 122 -2.30 18.59 -0.16
N TRP A 123 -2.15 17.91 -1.30
CA TRP A 123 -2.45 16.49 -1.43
C TRP A 123 -1.55 15.62 -0.54
N LEU A 124 -0.24 15.88 -0.50
CA LEU A 124 0.71 15.10 0.29
C LEU A 124 0.57 15.32 1.80
N LYS A 125 -0.12 16.37 2.25
CA LYS A 125 -0.51 16.50 3.68
C LYS A 125 -1.39 15.35 4.15
N GLN A 126 -2.10 14.66 3.26
CA GLN A 126 -2.86 13.46 3.61
C GLN A 126 -1.95 12.29 4.05
N ALA A 127 -0.65 12.36 3.75
CA ALA A 127 0.38 11.42 4.21
C ALA A 127 1.27 12.00 5.34
N GLU A 128 0.78 13.01 6.08
CA GLU A 128 1.52 13.64 7.18
C GLU A 128 1.89 12.63 8.29
N ALA A 129 1.04 11.63 8.55
CA ALA A 129 1.34 10.56 9.50
C ALA A 129 2.60 9.79 9.08
N THR A 130 2.69 9.39 7.80
CA THR A 130 3.90 8.77 7.23
C THR A 130 5.11 9.69 7.39
N ARG A 131 4.98 10.98 7.02
CA ARG A 131 6.10 11.93 7.07
C ARG A 131 6.66 12.07 8.48
N ARG A 132 5.79 12.20 9.50
CA ARG A 132 6.22 12.27 10.91
C ARG A 132 6.87 10.98 11.37
N LEU A 133 6.26 9.84 11.06
CA LEU A 133 6.80 8.53 11.41
C LEU A 133 8.22 8.36 10.88
N ILE A 134 8.47 8.73 9.61
CA ILE A 134 9.80 8.66 9.00
C ILE A 134 10.79 9.61 9.68
N GLN A 135 10.39 10.87 9.92
CA GLN A 135 11.27 11.86 10.55
C GLN A 135 11.65 11.53 11.99
N GLU A 136 10.76 10.88 12.74
CA GLU A 136 10.96 10.61 14.17
C GLU A 136 11.63 9.26 14.43
N ASN A 137 11.47 8.27 13.53
CA ASN A 137 11.89 6.88 13.81
C ASN A 137 12.97 6.35 12.85
N TYR A 138 13.24 7.03 11.74
CA TYR A 138 14.19 6.56 10.70
C TYR A 138 15.27 7.60 10.41
N THR A 139 15.75 8.28 11.46
CA THR A 139 16.73 9.38 11.36
C THR A 139 18.09 8.96 10.82
N ASP A 140 18.41 7.67 10.90
CA ASP A 140 19.71 7.12 10.50
C ASP A 140 19.74 6.66 9.04
N LEU A 141 18.61 6.73 8.33
CA LEU A 141 18.50 6.37 6.92
C LEU A 141 18.53 7.60 6.02
N ASP A 142 19.12 7.46 4.84
CA ASP A 142 19.11 8.48 3.79
C ASP A 142 18.94 7.85 2.40
N GLY A 143 19.02 8.68 1.35
CA GLY A 143 19.05 8.21 -0.03
C GLY A 143 17.84 7.37 -0.44
N GLU A 144 18.11 6.26 -1.13
CA GLU A 144 17.07 5.33 -1.61
C GLU A 144 16.54 4.43 -0.47
N ASP A 145 17.35 4.10 0.54
CA ASP A 145 16.89 3.29 1.69
C ASP A 145 15.77 4.02 2.47
N LEU A 146 15.96 5.32 2.73
CA LEU A 146 14.93 6.17 3.35
C LEU A 146 13.67 6.24 2.48
N LEU A 147 13.83 6.28 1.16
CA LEU A 147 12.70 6.34 0.24
C LEU A 147 11.90 5.04 0.23
N ASP A 148 12.56 3.89 0.18
CA ASP A 148 11.89 2.59 0.17
C ASP A 148 11.12 2.35 1.47
N VAL A 149 11.70 2.69 2.62
CA VAL A 149 10.99 2.68 3.90
C VAL A 149 9.81 3.66 3.87
N THR A 150 9.98 4.87 3.35
CA THR A 150 8.88 5.85 3.23
C THR A 150 7.72 5.30 2.39
N ILE A 151 8.00 4.60 1.30
CA ILE A 151 6.98 3.98 0.45
C ILE A 151 6.27 2.85 1.22
N GLY A 152 7.01 1.97 1.88
CA GLY A 152 6.46 0.87 2.68
C GLY A 152 5.55 1.37 3.81
N GLU A 153 6.01 2.36 4.57
CA GLU A 153 5.25 2.98 5.67
C GLU A 153 4.05 3.77 5.16
N ASN A 154 4.16 4.38 3.98
CA ASN A 154 3.03 5.05 3.36
C ASN A 154 1.90 4.05 3.07
N VAL A 155 2.23 2.88 2.52
CA VAL A 155 1.24 1.83 2.24
C VAL A 155 0.55 1.39 3.53
N LEU A 156 1.30 1.12 4.60
CA LEU A 156 0.74 0.74 5.90
C LEU A 156 -0.15 1.84 6.49
N THR A 157 0.26 3.10 6.38
CA THR A 157 -0.57 4.25 6.78
C THR A 157 -1.89 4.29 6.01
N GLN A 158 -1.88 3.95 4.71
CA GLN A 158 -3.12 3.92 3.91
C GLN A 158 -4.04 2.75 4.31
N ILE A 159 -3.48 1.61 4.73
CA ILE A 159 -4.25 0.51 5.30
C ILE A 159 -4.99 0.98 6.56
N GLU A 160 -4.31 1.72 7.43
CA GLU A 160 -4.95 2.27 8.64
C GLU A 160 -6.00 3.34 8.31
N ASN A 161 -5.75 4.20 7.31
CA ASN A 161 -6.76 5.14 6.83
C ASN A 161 -8.00 4.42 6.29
N LEU A 162 -7.85 3.32 5.55
CA LEU A 162 -8.97 2.50 5.07
C LEU A 162 -9.84 1.99 6.22
N ARG A 163 -9.24 1.62 7.36
CA ARG A 163 -9.99 1.14 8.54
C ARG A 163 -10.90 2.20 9.17
N THR A 164 -10.68 3.48 8.86
CA THR A 164 -11.54 4.58 9.34
C THR A 164 -12.86 4.68 8.58
N TYR A 165 -12.98 4.07 7.40
CA TYR A 165 -14.21 4.11 6.61
C TYR A 165 -15.30 3.19 7.19
N PRO A 166 -16.53 3.67 7.41
CA PRO A 166 -17.59 2.88 8.03
C PRO A 166 -17.88 1.55 7.32
N VAL A 167 -17.89 1.55 5.98
CA VAL A 167 -18.14 0.35 5.17
C VAL A 167 -17.04 -0.70 5.34
N ILE A 168 -15.78 -0.26 5.44
CA ILE A 168 -14.61 -1.11 5.64
C ILE A 168 -14.61 -1.68 7.05
N HIS A 169 -14.78 -0.82 8.06
CA HIS A 169 -14.84 -1.20 9.46
C HIS A 169 -15.90 -2.30 9.70
N SER A 170 -17.11 -2.10 9.17
CA SER A 170 -18.21 -3.07 9.27
C SER A 170 -17.89 -4.42 8.63
N LYS A 171 -17.31 -4.44 7.42
CA LYS A 171 -16.98 -5.71 6.74
C LYS A 171 -15.78 -6.43 7.36
N LEU A 172 -14.78 -5.70 7.85
CA LEU A 172 -13.65 -6.28 8.59
C LEU A 172 -14.12 -6.98 9.85
N HIS A 173 -14.99 -6.35 10.65
CA HIS A 173 -15.55 -6.96 11.86
C HIS A 173 -16.29 -8.26 11.54
N LYS A 174 -16.93 -8.37 10.37
CA LYS A 174 -17.63 -9.59 9.94
C LYS A 174 -16.72 -10.65 9.33
N GLY A 175 -15.42 -10.38 9.17
CA GLY A 175 -14.51 -11.26 8.44
C GLY A 175 -14.84 -11.39 6.95
N GLN A 176 -15.52 -10.38 6.37
CA GLN A 176 -16.01 -10.37 4.98
C GLN A 176 -15.14 -9.53 4.04
N LEU A 177 -14.03 -9.00 4.54
CA LEU A 177 -13.11 -8.14 3.79
C LEU A 177 -11.69 -8.39 4.28
N THR A 178 -10.74 -8.40 3.35
CA THR A 178 -9.30 -8.48 3.66
C THR A 178 -8.59 -7.30 3.01
N LEU A 179 -7.68 -6.68 3.76
CA LEU A 179 -6.80 -5.61 3.28
C LEU A 179 -5.39 -6.18 3.08
N HIS A 180 -4.74 -5.80 1.98
CA HIS A 180 -3.41 -6.24 1.61
C HIS A 180 -2.52 -5.03 1.32
N ALA A 181 -1.31 -5.03 1.89
CA ALA A 181 -0.28 -4.02 1.64
C ALA A 181 0.78 -4.62 0.73
N TRP A 182 0.95 -4.05 -0.46
CA TRP A 182 1.88 -4.52 -1.48
C TRP A 182 2.93 -3.45 -1.80
N PHE A 183 4.12 -3.92 -2.16
CA PHE A 183 5.22 -3.09 -2.65
C PHE A 183 5.71 -3.65 -3.98
N TYR A 184 5.60 -2.88 -5.06
CA TYR A 184 6.09 -3.27 -6.38
C TYR A 184 7.48 -2.67 -6.67
N GLN A 185 8.47 -3.53 -6.91
CA GLN A 185 9.80 -3.13 -7.36
C GLN A 185 9.85 -3.11 -8.89
N ILE A 186 9.90 -1.90 -9.45
CA ILE A 186 9.85 -1.68 -10.91
C ILE A 186 11.06 -2.31 -11.60
N GLU A 187 12.24 -2.22 -11.00
CA GLU A 187 13.53 -2.65 -11.55
C GLU A 187 13.59 -4.17 -11.73
N THR A 188 13.02 -4.91 -10.78
CA THR A 188 13.10 -6.38 -10.72
C THR A 188 11.81 -7.06 -11.18
N GLY A 189 10.71 -6.32 -11.27
CA GLY A 189 9.39 -6.87 -11.53
C GLY A 189 8.78 -7.60 -10.33
N GLN A 190 9.44 -7.61 -9.17
CA GLN A 190 8.96 -8.32 -7.98
C GLN A 190 7.88 -7.52 -7.27
N VAL A 191 6.87 -8.24 -6.76
CA VAL A 191 5.89 -7.70 -5.82
C VAL A 191 6.13 -8.37 -4.47
N LEU A 192 6.29 -7.56 -3.44
CA LEU A 192 6.34 -8.00 -2.05
C LEU A 192 5.01 -7.70 -1.37
N VAL A 193 4.64 -8.51 -0.39
CA VAL A 193 3.43 -8.37 0.41
C VAL A 193 3.81 -8.22 1.87
N TYR A 194 3.14 -7.33 2.60
CA TYR A 194 3.39 -7.17 4.02
C TYR A 194 2.76 -8.32 4.80
N ASP A 195 3.58 -8.99 5.61
CA ASP A 195 3.15 -10.01 6.57
C ASP A 195 3.14 -9.41 7.99
N PRO A 196 1.95 -9.28 8.62
CA PRO A 196 1.85 -8.71 9.96
C PRO A 196 2.40 -9.62 11.07
N ASP A 197 2.63 -10.90 10.81
CA ASP A 197 3.16 -11.83 11.83
C ASP A 197 4.67 -11.65 12.04
N CYS A 198 5.41 -11.32 10.97
CA CYS A 198 6.83 -11.02 11.04
C CYS A 198 7.17 -9.54 10.88
N ASP A 199 6.18 -8.68 10.60
CA ASP A 199 6.36 -7.23 10.40
C ASP A 199 7.32 -6.90 9.25
N GLU A 200 7.21 -7.64 8.14
CA GLU A 200 8.13 -7.53 6.99
C GLU A 200 7.38 -7.61 5.66
N TYR A 201 7.97 -7.01 4.63
CA TYR A 201 7.55 -7.24 3.24
C TYR A 201 8.25 -8.48 2.69
N VAL A 202 7.47 -9.52 2.44
CA VAL A 202 7.94 -10.84 1.99
C VAL A 202 7.43 -11.17 0.60
N ALA A 203 8.01 -12.18 -0.05
CA ALA A 203 7.48 -12.68 -1.30
C ALA A 203 6.05 -13.24 -1.09
N PRO A 204 5.11 -13.01 -2.03
CA PRO A 204 3.74 -13.51 -1.91
C PRO A 204 3.75 -15.04 -1.84
N SER A 205 3.23 -15.59 -0.76
CA SER A 205 3.01 -17.03 -0.59
C SER A 205 1.51 -17.30 -0.41
N SER A 206 1.06 -18.46 -0.90
CA SER A 206 -0.30 -18.95 -0.65
C SER A 206 -0.25 -19.98 0.48
N PRO A 207 -1.03 -19.84 1.56
CA PRO A 207 -2.07 -18.83 1.80
C PRO A 207 -1.52 -17.58 2.52
N LEU A 208 -1.92 -16.38 2.04
CA LEU A 208 -1.72 -15.13 2.78
C LEU A 208 -2.37 -15.26 4.17
N PRO A 209 -1.72 -14.81 5.26
CA PRO A 209 -2.17 -15.12 6.62
C PRO A 209 -3.59 -14.61 6.87
N ALA A 210 -4.50 -15.55 7.04
CA ALA A 210 -5.83 -15.31 7.55
C ALA A 210 -5.74 -15.16 9.07
N LYS A 211 -5.51 -13.93 9.55
CA LYS A 211 -5.99 -13.35 10.83
C LYS A 211 -5.21 -12.08 11.15
N THR A 212 -5.91 -10.96 11.28
CA THR A 212 -5.37 -9.75 11.90
C THR A 212 -5.18 -10.03 13.40
N SER A 213 -3.94 -10.31 13.79
CA SER A 213 -3.51 -10.37 15.18
C SER A 213 -3.03 -8.97 15.61
N VAL A 214 -3.24 -8.66 16.89
CA VAL A 214 -3.03 -7.35 17.50
C VAL A 214 -1.57 -6.91 17.40
N LEU A 215 -1.34 -5.70 16.88
CA LEU A 215 -0.04 -5.00 16.80
C LEU A 215 0.81 -5.20 18.06
N LYS A 216 2.02 -5.74 17.91
CA LYS A 216 3.11 -5.60 18.88
C LYS A 216 4.08 -4.53 18.37
N LYS A 217 4.45 -3.59 19.24
CA LYS A 217 5.25 -2.40 18.92
C LYS A 217 6.75 -2.68 18.81
N ASN A 218 7.38 -1.90 17.91
CA ASN A 218 8.77 -1.45 17.85
C ASN A 218 9.80 -2.32 17.10
N VAL A 219 9.54 -2.67 15.84
CA VAL A 219 10.61 -2.98 14.87
C VAL A 219 10.28 -2.29 13.54
N PRO A 220 11.24 -1.62 12.88
CA PRO A 220 11.03 -1.13 11.52
C PRO A 220 10.90 -2.29 10.53
N PRO A 221 9.96 -2.26 9.55
CA PRO A 221 9.80 -3.35 8.61
C PRO A 221 11.05 -3.46 7.73
N GLN A 222 11.66 -4.65 7.72
CA GLN A 222 12.82 -4.94 6.89
C GLN A 222 12.38 -5.40 5.49
N ILE A 223 13.02 -4.86 4.46
CA ILE A 223 12.91 -5.34 3.08
C ILE A 223 14.11 -6.25 2.83
N GLN A 224 13.90 -7.56 2.75
CA GLN A 224 14.98 -8.49 2.40
C GLN A 224 15.18 -8.55 0.89
N VAL A 225 16.32 -8.07 0.41
CA VAL A 225 16.81 -8.33 -0.95
C VAL A 225 17.46 -9.72 -0.98
N PRO A 226 17.14 -10.61 -1.93
CA PRO A 226 17.87 -11.85 -2.09
C PRO A 226 19.34 -11.56 -2.47
N ALA A 227 20.27 -12.05 -1.66
CA ALA A 227 21.69 -11.97 -1.94
C ALA A 227 22.01 -12.73 -3.24
N ASN A 228 22.58 -12.02 -4.22
CA ASN A 228 23.25 -12.67 -5.34
C ASN A 228 24.58 -13.23 -4.82
N ASN A 229 24.78 -14.54 -4.96
CA ASN A 229 25.92 -15.29 -4.44
C ASN A 229 27.27 -14.70 -4.90
N GLY A 230 28.08 -14.25 -3.94
CA GLY A 230 29.45 -13.81 -4.15
C GLY A 230 30.18 -13.60 -2.82
N GLU A 231 30.73 -14.71 -2.31
CA GLU A 231 31.74 -14.80 -1.25
C GLU A 231 31.37 -14.46 0.21
N SER A 232 31.72 -15.41 1.08
CA SER A 232 31.51 -15.42 2.52
C SER A 232 32.51 -14.53 3.26
N VAL A 233 32.01 -13.64 4.13
CA VAL A 233 32.77 -13.17 5.30
C VAL A 233 31.83 -13.21 6.51
N GLY A 234 32.16 -14.09 7.47
CA GLY A 234 31.33 -14.34 8.64
C GLY A 234 31.36 -13.20 9.65
N PHE A 235 30.20 -12.91 10.23
CA PHE A 235 30.10 -12.31 11.55
C PHE A 235 29.07 -13.09 12.38
N LYS A 236 29.56 -13.75 13.44
CA LYS A 236 28.72 -14.27 14.52
C LYS A 236 28.18 -13.08 15.32
N ARG A 237 26.87 -13.04 15.57
CA ARG A 237 26.30 -12.30 16.71
C ARG A 237 25.44 -13.24 17.55
N GLU A 238 25.78 -13.28 18.82
CA GLU A 238 25.21 -14.13 19.87
C GLU A 238 23.82 -13.65 20.28
N ARG A 239 22.96 -14.59 20.72
CA ARG A 239 21.64 -14.29 21.30
C ARG A 239 21.83 -13.63 22.67
N ILE A 240 21.18 -12.48 22.87
CA ILE A 240 21.00 -11.89 24.21
C ILE A 240 19.68 -12.43 24.78
N PRO A 241 19.63 -12.97 26.02
CA PRO A 241 18.40 -13.45 26.63
C PRO A 241 17.50 -12.28 27.04
N SER A 242 16.18 -12.43 26.86
CA SER A 242 15.18 -11.48 27.35
C SER A 242 15.11 -11.51 28.89
N MET A 243 15.27 -10.34 29.52
CA MET A 243 14.90 -10.14 30.92
C MET A 243 13.47 -9.60 31.01
N PRO A 244 12.57 -10.20 31.80
CA PRO A 244 11.24 -9.65 32.02
C PRO A 244 11.32 -8.41 32.93
N LEU A 245 10.45 -7.42 32.64
CA LEU A 245 10.31 -6.19 33.42
C LEU A 245 9.93 -6.51 34.87
N SER A 246 10.48 -5.74 35.82
CA SER A 246 10.13 -5.90 37.23
C SER A 246 8.69 -5.46 37.52
N PRO A 247 8.03 -6.00 38.56
CA PRO A 247 6.69 -5.55 38.96
C PRO A 247 6.60 -4.04 39.27
N GLU A 248 7.69 -3.42 39.71
CA GLU A 248 7.77 -1.97 39.93
C GLU A 248 7.84 -1.16 38.62
N GLN A 249 8.44 -1.71 37.56
CA GLN A 249 8.46 -1.10 36.22
C GLN A 249 7.08 -1.19 35.56
N ALA A 250 6.33 -2.27 35.79
CA ALA A 250 4.95 -2.42 35.31
C ALA A 250 3.96 -1.46 36.00
N GLN A 251 4.16 -1.11 37.27
CA GLN A 251 3.26 -0.23 38.02
C GLN A 251 3.42 1.28 37.73
N ARG A 252 4.56 1.73 37.20
CA ARG A 252 4.76 3.14 36.82
C ARG A 252 4.07 3.54 35.52
N ILE A 253 3.69 2.58 34.68
CA ILE A 253 3.02 2.81 33.41
C ILE A 253 1.49 3.00 33.60
N TYR A 254 0.93 2.64 34.76
CA TYR A 254 -0.53 2.64 35.02
C TYR A 254 -1.03 3.67 36.05
N LYS A 255 -0.23 4.68 36.43
CA LYS A 255 -0.66 5.78 37.34
C LYS A 255 -0.43 7.19 36.76
N GLY A 256 -0.81 7.40 35.51
CA GLY A 256 -0.92 8.73 34.90
C GLY A 256 -2.36 9.21 34.65
N SER A 257 -3.36 8.33 34.78
CA SER A 257 -4.77 8.61 34.55
C SER A 257 -5.59 8.47 35.84
N SER A 258 -5.33 9.36 36.80
CA SER A 258 -6.27 9.68 37.87
C SER A 258 -5.91 11.02 38.51
N ASN A 259 -6.81 12.01 38.38
CA ASN A 259 -6.84 13.37 38.94
C ASN A 259 -6.24 14.51 38.08
N ARG A 260 -7.00 14.99 37.08
CA ARG A 260 -7.77 16.26 37.12
C ARG A 260 -8.43 16.52 35.77
#